data_AF-A0A2N4SQT2-F1
#
_entry.id   AF-A0A2N4SQT2-F1
#
_cell.length_a   1.000
_cell.length_b   1.000
_cell.length_c   1.000
_cell.angle_alpha   90.00
_cell.angle_beta   90.00
_cell.angle_gamma   90.00
#
_symmetry.space_group_name_H-M   'P 1'
#
loop_
_entity.id
_entity.type
_entity.pdbx_description
1 polymer ?
#
loop_
_entity_poly.entity_id
_entity_poly.type
_entity_poly.pdbx_seq_one_letter_code
_entity_poly.pdbx_strand_id
1 'polypeptide(L)'
;MSKHTINGFVTYEKSYGKPAIRFSMYRPNPQYSPHEVVVGEHSVEVEVPDEFDPIPLMVSALEEKKRLARVALAKELAQIDRQISELTCIEHTAEAA
;
A
#
# COMPACT_ATOMS: atom_id res chain seq x y z
N MET A 1 16.71 -23.78 6.66
CA MET A 1 16.18 -23.17 5.41
C MET A 1 14.99 -24.01 5.02
N SER A 2 13.80 -23.45 5.00
CA SER A 2 12.59 -24.13 4.58
C SER A 2 12.49 -24.05 3.05
N LYS A 3 12.34 -25.22 2.43
CA LYS A 3 12.16 -25.32 0.99
C LYS A 3 10.70 -25.14 0.64
N HIS A 4 10.40 -24.19 -0.24
CA HIS A 4 9.05 -23.90 -0.70
C HIS A 4 8.98 -24.08 -2.21
N THR A 5 7.92 -24.75 -2.67
CA THR A 5 7.63 -24.92 -4.10
C THR A 5 6.52 -23.94 -4.48
N ILE A 6 6.80 -23.07 -5.43
CA ILE A 6 5.85 -22.10 -5.99
C ILE A 6 5.40 -22.62 -7.36
N ASN A 7 4.13 -22.96 -7.47
CA ASN A 7 3.52 -23.34 -8.75
C ASN A 7 2.83 -22.14 -9.39
N GLY A 8 2.96 -22.02 -10.70
CA GLY A 8 2.33 -20.94 -11.44
C GLY A 8 2.39 -21.15 -12.94
N PHE A 9 2.08 -20.09 -13.66
CA PHE A 9 1.95 -20.06 -15.10
C PHE A 9 2.87 -18.98 -15.65
N VAL A 10 3.68 -19.34 -16.64
CA VAL A 10 4.38 -18.36 -17.45
C VAL A 10 3.39 -17.82 -18.46
N THR A 11 3.22 -16.50 -18.46
CA THR A 11 2.28 -15.83 -19.34
C THR A 11 3.00 -14.83 -20.24
N TYR A 12 2.48 -14.69 -21.45
CA TYR A 12 2.89 -13.68 -22.40
C TYR A 12 1.76 -12.69 -22.58
N GLU A 13 2.07 -11.41 -22.38
CA GLU A 13 1.14 -10.31 -22.56
C GLU A 13 1.71 -9.34 -23.59
N LYS A 14 0.87 -8.89 -24.52
CA LYS A 14 1.20 -7.76 -25.40
C LYS A 14 0.34 -6.56 -25.01
N SER A 15 0.82 -5.80 -24.04
CA SER A 15 0.14 -4.60 -23.53
C SER A 15 0.87 -3.34 -24.01
N TYR A 16 0.11 -2.35 -24.49
CA TYR A 16 0.63 -1.03 -24.90
C TYR A 16 1.89 -1.08 -25.80
N GLY A 17 1.96 -2.06 -26.71
CA GLY A 17 3.04 -2.19 -27.70
C GLY A 17 4.34 -2.79 -27.19
N LYS A 18 4.45 -3.20 -25.92
CA LYS A 18 5.63 -3.89 -25.38
C LYS A 18 5.29 -5.33 -24.97
N PRO A 19 5.99 -6.34 -25.52
CA PRO A 19 5.82 -7.71 -25.05
C PRO A 19 6.39 -7.84 -23.63
N ALA A 20 5.65 -8.52 -22.76
CA ALA A 20 6.11 -8.87 -21.42
C ALA A 20 5.90 -10.36 -21.17
N ILE A 21 6.89 -11.00 -20.54
CA ILE A 21 6.78 -12.34 -19.99
C ILE A 21 6.63 -12.18 -18.48
N ARG A 22 5.61 -12.83 -17.92
CA ARG A 22 5.29 -12.77 -16.49
C ARG A 22 5.16 -14.17 -15.92
N PHE A 23 5.27 -14.27 -14.60
CA PHE A 23 4.93 -15.46 -13.84
C PHE A 23 3.72 -15.14 -12.95
N SER A 24 2.61 -15.84 -13.17
CA SER A 24 1.38 -15.67 -12.42
C SER A 24 1.13 -16.88 -11.52
N MET A 25 0.78 -16.65 -10.26
CA MET A 25 0.39 -17.72 -9.33
C MET A 25 -1.00 -18.31 -9.64
N TYR A 26 -1.78 -17.65 -10.50
CA TYR A 26 -3.10 -18.10 -10.93
C TYR A 26 -3.15 -18.19 -12.46
N ARG A 27 -3.93 -19.15 -12.97
CA ARG A 27 -4.17 -19.27 -14.40
C ARG A 27 -5.01 -18.08 -14.86
N PRO A 28 -4.53 -17.23 -15.78
CA PRO A 28 -5.32 -16.12 -16.29
C PRO A 28 -6.56 -16.66 -17.02
N ASN A 29 -7.70 -16.03 -16.77
CA ASN A 29 -8.96 -16.36 -17.42
C ASN A 29 -9.10 -15.47 -18.68
N PRO A 30 -9.23 -16.05 -19.89
CA PRO A 30 -9.38 -15.29 -21.13
C PRO A 30 -10.54 -14.27 -21.13
N GLN A 31 -11.58 -14.50 -20.33
CA GLN A 31 -12.72 -13.58 -20.20
C GLN A 31 -12.32 -12.26 -19.52
N TYR A 32 -11.39 -12.30 -18.58
CA TYR A 32 -10.94 -11.13 -17.82
C TYR A 32 -9.57 -10.61 -18.26
N SER A 33 -8.75 -11.47 -18.86
CA SER A 33 -7.40 -11.16 -19.36
C SER A 33 -7.25 -11.57 -20.83
N PRO A 34 -8.01 -10.97 -21.77
CA PRO A 34 -7.99 -11.37 -23.18
C PRO A 34 -6.66 -11.08 -23.89
N HIS A 35 -5.79 -10.27 -23.30
CA HIS A 35 -4.48 -9.89 -23.84
C HIS A 35 -3.32 -10.74 -23.29
N GLU A 36 -3.63 -11.72 -22.46
CA GLU A 36 -2.67 -12.59 -21.78
C GLU A 36 -2.82 -14.04 -22.26
N VAL A 37 -1.71 -14.65 -22.65
CA VAL A 37 -1.67 -16.05 -23.11
C VAL A 37 -0.82 -16.85 -22.14
N VAL A 38 -1.35 -17.98 -21.67
CA VAL A 38 -0.57 -18.96 -20.91
C VAL A 38 0.37 -19.68 -21.86
N VAL A 39 1.68 -19.52 -21.64
CA VAL A 39 2.73 -20.17 -22.41
C VAL A 39 3.05 -21.54 -21.81
N GLY A 40 2.96 -21.68 -20.49
CA GLY A 40 3.15 -22.97 -19.83
C GLY A 40 2.95 -22.90 -18.32
N GLU A 41 2.81 -24.08 -17.71
CA GLU A 41 2.89 -24.27 -16.27
C GLU A 41 4.36 -24.37 -15.85
N HIS A 42 4.70 -23.77 -14.71
CA HIS A 42 6.05 -23.78 -14.21
C HIS A 42 6.08 -23.84 -12.68
N SER A 43 7.09 -24.52 -12.15
CA SER A 43 7.28 -24.71 -10.71
C SER A 43 8.70 -24.26 -10.37
N VAL A 44 8.82 -23.41 -9.36
CA VAL A 44 10.11 -22.90 -8.88
C VAL A 44 10.27 -23.31 -7.43
N GLU A 45 11.42 -23.90 -7.11
CA GLU A 45 11.80 -24.19 -5.74
C GLU A 45 12.65 -23.03 -5.19
N VAL A 46 12.26 -22.52 -4.04
CA VAL A 46 12.96 -21.44 -3.34
C VAL A 46 13.28 -21.86 -1.92
N GLU A 47 14.39 -21.38 -1.40
CA GLU A 47 14.80 -21.58 -0.02
C GLU A 47 14.56 -20.29 0.77
N VAL A 48 13.79 -20.40 1.85
CA VAL A 48 13.56 -19.30 2.79
C VAL A 48 14.34 -19.59 4.07
N PRO A 49 15.13 -18.64 4.60
CA PRO A 49 15.78 -18.83 5.90
C PRO A 49 14.76 -19.09 7.01
N ASP A 50 15.04 -20.06 7.89
CA ASP A 50 14.09 -20.42 8.96
C ASP A 50 13.89 -19.28 9.96
N GLU A 51 14.90 -18.41 10.07
CA GLU A 51 14.90 -17.23 10.94
C GLU A 51 14.31 -15.98 10.25
N PHE A 52 13.87 -16.09 8.99
CA PHE A 52 13.27 -14.96 8.29
C PHE A 52 11.85 -14.69 8.81
N ASP A 53 11.72 -13.63 9.60
CA ASP A 53 10.42 -13.08 10.01
C ASP A 53 10.17 -11.72 9.33
N PRO A 54 9.17 -11.59 8.44
CA PRO A 54 8.83 -10.32 7.81
C PRO A 54 8.07 -9.36 8.75
N ILE A 55 7.51 -9.85 9.88
CA ILE A 55 6.64 -9.08 10.77
C ILE A 55 7.30 -7.81 11.31
N PRO A 56 8.57 -7.78 11.77
CA PRO A 56 9.20 -6.56 12.27
C PRO A 56 9.23 -5.42 11.25
N LEU A 57 9.51 -5.73 9.99
CA LEU A 57 9.52 -4.74 8.91
C LEU A 57 8.11 -4.21 8.62
N MET A 58 7.13 -5.11 8.61
CA MET A 58 5.72 -4.73 8.41
C MET A 58 5.21 -3.83 9.55
N VAL A 59 5.55 -4.17 10.80
CA VAL A 59 5.20 -3.38 11.99
C VAL A 59 5.86 -2.00 11.93
N SER A 60 7.15 -1.93 11.63
CA SER A 60 7.87 -0.65 11.50
C SER A 60 7.23 0.27 10.45
N ALA A 61 6.83 -0.27 9.30
CA ALA A 61 6.13 0.49 8.26
C ALA A 61 4.75 1.00 8.74
N LEU A 62 4.02 0.22 9.54
CA LEU A 62 2.74 0.63 10.11
C LEU A 62 2.90 1.68 11.22
N GLU A 63 3.94 1.57 12.04
CA GLU A 63 4.26 2.56 13.07
C GLU A 63 4.58 3.93 12.46
N GLU A 64 5.35 3.95 11.37
CA GLU A 64 5.66 5.19 10.66
C GLU A 64 4.40 5.82 10.05
N LYS A 65 3.54 5.02 9.41
CA LYS A 65 2.23 5.49 8.92
C LYS A 65 1.38 6.06 10.05
N LYS A 66 1.36 5.41 11.21
CA LYS A 66 0.63 5.87 12.40
C LYS A 66 1.21 7.19 12.93
N ARG A 67 2.53 7.35 12.93
CA ARG A 67 3.21 8.59 13.35
C ARG A 67 2.82 9.76 12.44
N LEU A 68 2.87 9.56 11.12
CA LEU A 68 2.46 10.58 10.15
C LEU A 68 0.99 10.96 10.30
N ALA A 69 0.10 9.98 10.49
CA ALA A 69 -1.33 10.23 10.70
C ALA A 69 -1.60 11.04 11.98
N ARG A 70 -0.86 10.78 13.07
CA ARG A 70 -0.97 11.56 14.31
C ARG A 70 -0.56 13.02 14.12
N VAL A 71 0.51 13.27 13.36
CA VAL A 71 0.95 14.64 13.05
C VAL A 71 -0.09 15.37 12.20
N ALA A 72 -0.65 14.70 11.19
CA ALA A 72 -1.71 15.27 10.37
C ALA A 72 -2.96 15.61 11.20
N LEU A 73 -3.40 14.69 12.07
CA LEU A 73 -4.54 14.91 12.97
C LEU A 73 -4.30 16.10 13.91
N ALA A 74 -3.11 16.18 14.54
CA ALA A 74 -2.79 17.29 15.44
C ALA A 74 -2.81 18.64 14.72
N LYS A 75 -2.35 18.69 13.47
CA LYS A 75 -2.43 19.89 12.62
C LYS A 75 -3.88 20.29 12.33
N GLU A 76 -4.72 19.31 11.98
CA GLU A 76 -6.14 19.54 11.70
C GLU A 76 -6.87 20.07 12.94
N LEU A 77 -6.62 19.46 14.11
CA LEU A 77 -7.20 19.89 15.38
C LEU A 77 -6.79 21.33 15.73
N ALA A 78 -5.50 21.67 15.60
CA ALA A 78 -5.02 23.03 15.86
C ALA A 78 -5.67 24.07 14.93
N GLN A 79 -5.95 23.71 13.68
CA GLN A 79 -6.68 24.58 12.75
C GLN A 79 -8.14 24.78 13.17
N ILE A 80 -8.81 23.71 13.58
CA ILE A 80 -10.19 23.77 14.08
C ILE A 80 -10.24 24.62 15.35
N ASP A 81 -9.33 24.41 16.29
CA ASP A 81 -9.25 25.19 17.54
C ASP A 81 -9.06 26.68 17.25
N ARG A 82 -8.22 27.02 16.25
CA ARG A 82 -8.07 28.39 15.79
C ARG A 82 -9.38 28.96 15.26
N GLN A 83 -10.08 28.23 14.40
CA GLN A 83 -11.38 28.66 13.85
C GLN A 83 -12.43 28.86 14.96
N ILE A 84 -12.46 27.96 15.94
CA ILE A 84 -13.34 28.09 17.12
C ILE A 84 -13.00 29.35 17.90
N SER A 85 -11.70 29.60 18.16
CA SER A 85 -11.25 30.80 18.85
C SER A 85 -11.64 32.08 18.10
N GLU A 86 -11.51 32.09 16.77
CA GLU A 86 -11.91 33.22 15.93
C GLU A 86 -13.42 33.50 16.02
N LEU A 87 -14.25 32.45 16.11
CA LEU A 87 -15.72 32.60 16.23
C LEU A 87 -16.19 32.98 17.64
N THR A 88 -15.45 32.59 18.68
CA THR A 88 -15.87 32.76 20.08
C THR A 88 -15.23 33.97 20.77
N CYS A 89 -14.20 34.57 20.18
CA CYS A 89 -13.64 35.84 20.68
C CYS A 89 -14.67 36.96 20.51
N ILE A 90 -15.32 37.34 21.61
CA ILE A 90 -16.08 38.59 21.70
C ILE A 90 -15.05 39.73 21.83
N GLU A 91 -14.88 40.53 20.79
CA GLU A 91 -14.10 41.77 20.89
C GLU A 91 -14.84 42.75 21.81
N HIS A 92 -14.41 42.85 23.08
CA HIS A 92 -14.80 43.95 23.95
C HIS A 92 -14.01 45.20 23.53
N THR A 93 -14.50 45.91 22.51
CA THR A 93 -14.16 47.33 22.35
C THR A 93 -14.84 48.08 23.49
N ALA A 94 -14.08 48.33 24.57
CA ALA A 94 -14.48 49.31 25.57
C ALA A 94 -14.50 50.68 24.88
N GLU A 95 -15.70 51.14 24.52
CA GLU A 95 -15.93 52.51 24.09
C GLU A 95 -15.57 53.41 25.29
N ALA A 96 -14.47 54.15 25.13
CA ALA A 96 -13.94 55.02 26.18
C ALA A 96 -14.99 56.08 26.57
N ALA A 97 -15.21 56.19 27.88
CA ALA A 97 -16.09 57.15 28.54
C ALA A 97 -15.70 58.62 28.29
#